data_AF-A0A9Q3EYW1-F1
#
_entry.id   AF-A0A9Q3EYW1-F1
#
_cell.length_a   1.000
_cell.length_b   1.000
_cell.length_c   1.000
_cell.angle_alpha   90.00
_cell.angle_beta   90.00
_cell.angle_gamma   90.00
#
_symmetry.space_group_name_H-M   'P 1'
#
loop_
_entity.id
_entity.type
_entity.pdbx_description
1 polymer ?
#
loop_
_entity_poly.entity_id
_entity_poly.type
_entity_poly.pdbx_seq_one_letter_code
_entity_poly.pdbx_strand_id
1 'polypeptide(L)'
;MDKLVQVGVSANRKGLTLMEYGASIHTALASQQSHPNHKIHKLFWPPNSPELNPIENLWLKMNYVVTNLFNPKTMDELSEVIHIVWDTIPFDNLEELLVSMPSRIRMFLDKNGAPT
;
A
#
# COMPACT_ATOMS: atom_id res chain seq x y z
N MET A 1 -32.37 -5.72 7.04
CA MET A 1 -31.76 -5.20 8.26
C MET A 1 -30.86 -6.30 8.83
N ASP A 2 -29.57 -6.01 8.79
CA ASP A 2 -28.50 -6.51 9.65
C ASP A 2 -28.32 -8.02 9.80
N LYS A 3 -27.54 -8.59 8.86
CA LYS A 3 -26.62 -9.66 9.23
C LYS A 3 -25.32 -9.00 9.68
N LEU A 4 -25.22 -8.84 10.99
CA LEU A 4 -23.97 -8.63 11.72
C LEU A 4 -22.91 -9.60 11.18
N VAL A 5 -21.93 -9.06 10.45
CA VAL A 5 -20.71 -9.79 10.13
C VAL A 5 -19.92 -9.87 11.42
N GLN A 6 -20.03 -11.02 12.07
CA GLN A 6 -19.20 -11.42 13.17
C GLN A 6 -17.76 -11.51 12.63
N VAL A 7 -16.97 -10.45 12.85
CA VAL A 7 -15.53 -10.47 12.56
C VAL A 7 -14.87 -11.33 13.63
N GLY A 8 -14.98 -12.65 13.45
CA GLY A 8 -14.19 -13.61 14.20
C GLY A 8 -12.73 -13.42 13.81
N VAL A 9 -11.88 -13.09 14.79
CA VAL A 9 -10.43 -13.22 14.67
C VAL A 9 -10.10 -14.70 14.57
N SER A 10 -10.18 -15.24 13.36
CA SER A 10 -9.66 -16.55 13.01
C SER A 10 -8.27 -16.33 12.45
N ALA A 11 -7.25 -16.82 13.16
CA ALA A 11 -5.89 -16.95 12.65
C ALA A 11 -5.85 -18.02 11.54
N ASN A 12 -6.49 -17.72 10.42
CA ASN A 12 -6.47 -18.56 9.24
C ASN A 12 -5.17 -18.21 8.52
N ARG A 13 -4.18 -19.12 8.47
CA ARG A 13 -2.92 -18.92 7.74
C ARG A 13 -3.16 -18.93 6.23
N LYS A 14 -3.99 -18.01 5.73
CA LYS A 14 -4.04 -17.65 4.31
C LYS A 14 -2.74 -16.91 4.04
N GLY A 15 -2.04 -17.29 2.98
CA GLY A 15 -0.76 -16.69 2.63
C GLY A 15 -0.86 -15.17 2.39
N LEU A 16 0.25 -14.54 2.04
CA LEU A 16 0.31 -13.09 1.88
C LEU A 16 -0.51 -12.66 0.66
N THR A 17 -1.41 -11.69 0.82
CA THR A 17 -1.99 -10.97 -0.32
C THR A 17 -1.06 -9.84 -0.72
N LEU A 18 -0.52 -9.91 -1.93
CA LEU A 18 0.37 -8.89 -2.48
C LEU A 18 -0.44 -7.92 -3.34
N MET A 19 -0.32 -6.64 -3.04
CA MET A 19 -0.82 -5.55 -3.85
C MET A 19 0.37 -4.81 -4.46
N GLU A 20 0.44 -4.78 -5.79
CA GLU A 20 1.51 -4.10 -6.54
C GLU A 20 0.99 -3.64 -7.92
N TYR A 21 1.63 -2.61 -8.47
CA TYR A 21 1.29 -2.11 -9.80
C TYR A 21 1.56 -3.14 -10.91
N GLY A 22 0.90 -2.95 -12.05
CA GLY A 22 1.03 -3.81 -13.24
C GLY A 22 2.28 -3.58 -14.10
N ALA A 23 3.37 -3.02 -13.57
CA ALA A 23 4.56 -2.77 -14.38
C ALA A 23 5.15 -4.08 -14.92
N SER A 24 5.78 -4.04 -16.10
CA SER A 24 6.29 -5.23 -16.81
C SER A 24 7.24 -6.09 -15.96
N ILE A 25 8.05 -5.45 -15.12
CA ILE A 25 8.95 -6.15 -14.19
C ILE A 25 8.20 -6.91 -13.09
N HIS A 26 6.99 -6.49 -12.70
CA HIS A 26 6.14 -7.17 -11.71
C HIS A 26 5.25 -8.27 -12.33
N THR A 27 5.13 -8.30 -13.66
CA THR A 27 4.37 -9.31 -14.41
C THR A 27 5.26 -10.35 -15.09
N ALA A 28 6.57 -10.09 -15.14
CA ALA A 28 7.56 -11.03 -15.66
C ALA A 28 7.55 -12.36 -14.89
N LEU A 29 7.73 -13.47 -15.62
CA LEU A 29 7.82 -14.81 -15.04
C LEU A 29 8.90 -14.90 -13.96
N ALA A 30 10.06 -14.29 -14.20
CA ALA A 30 11.19 -14.28 -13.28
C ALA A 30 10.83 -13.68 -11.90
N SER A 31 9.92 -12.71 -11.87
CA SER A 31 9.46 -12.05 -10.64
C SER A 31 8.37 -12.87 -9.94
N GLN A 32 7.46 -13.50 -10.70
CA GLN A 32 6.31 -14.21 -10.14
C GLN A 32 6.54 -15.69 -9.82
N GLN A 33 7.59 -16.31 -10.37
CA GLN A 33 7.88 -17.73 -10.21
C GLN A 33 8.04 -18.17 -8.74
N SER A 34 8.42 -17.25 -7.85
CA SER A 34 8.61 -17.54 -6.43
C SER A 34 7.33 -17.42 -5.61
N HIS A 35 6.26 -16.80 -6.13
CA HIS A 35 5.03 -16.53 -5.39
C HIS A 35 4.39 -17.80 -4.80
N PRO A 36 4.27 -18.93 -5.53
CA PRO A 36 3.68 -20.16 -4.99
C PRO A 36 4.45 -20.71 -3.79
N ASN A 37 5.79 -20.66 -3.84
CA ASN A 37 6.66 -21.15 -2.77
C ASN A 37 6.51 -20.35 -1.47
N HIS A 38 6.18 -19.06 -1.59
CA HIS A 38 5.97 -18.15 -0.46
C HIS A 38 4.49 -17.98 -0.08
N LYS A 39 3.58 -18.71 -0.75
CA LYS A 39 2.13 -18.56 -0.59
C LYS A 39 1.68 -17.11 -0.81
N ILE A 40 2.28 -16.43 -1.79
CA ILE A 40 1.90 -15.07 -2.18
C ILE A 40 0.76 -15.15 -3.19
N HIS A 41 -0.32 -14.45 -2.89
CA HIS A 41 -1.49 -14.29 -3.75
C HIS A 41 -1.51 -12.85 -4.25
N LYS A 42 -1.13 -12.63 -5.51
CA LYS A 42 -1.18 -11.30 -6.14
C LYS A 42 -2.63 -10.89 -6.37
N LEU A 43 -3.01 -9.73 -5.83
CA LEU A 43 -4.31 -9.11 -6.05
C LEU A 43 -4.36 -8.55 -7.48
N PHE A 44 -5.51 -8.67 -8.14
CA PHE A 44 -5.74 -7.95 -9.39
C PHE A 44 -5.69 -6.44 -9.14
N TRP A 45 -4.94 -5.72 -9.96
CA TRP A 45 -4.83 -4.27 -9.91
C TRP A 45 -5.25 -3.65 -11.24
N PRO A 46 -6.22 -2.72 -11.27
CA PRO A 46 -6.62 -2.06 -12.50
C PRO A 46 -5.46 -1.17 -13.03
N PRO A 47 -5.23 -1.13 -14.36
CA PRO A 47 -4.24 -0.25 -14.96
C PRO A 47 -4.53 1.23 -14.64
N ASN A 48 -3.47 2.06 -14.55
CA ASN A 48 -3.57 3.51 -14.38
C ASN A 48 -4.46 3.96 -13.19
N SER A 49 -4.44 3.22 -12.08
CA SER A 49 -5.27 3.51 -10.90
C SER A 49 -4.43 3.85 -9.66
N PRO A 50 -3.64 4.96 -9.67
CA PRO A 50 -2.82 5.35 -8.53
C PRO A 50 -3.66 5.74 -7.31
N GLU A 51 -4.85 6.31 -7.50
CA GLU A 51 -5.82 6.66 -6.45
C GLU A 51 -6.21 5.48 -5.53
N LEU A 52 -6.12 4.25 -6.04
CA LEU A 52 -6.40 3.06 -5.24
C LEU A 52 -5.22 2.67 -4.35
N ASN A 53 -4.00 3.13 -4.61
CA ASN A 53 -2.81 2.73 -3.84
C ASN A 53 -2.72 3.51 -2.52
N PRO A 54 -3.05 2.93 -1.36
CA PRO A 54 -3.15 3.69 -0.13
C PRO A 54 -1.76 4.10 0.40
N ILE A 55 -0.69 3.38 0.04
CA ILE A 55 0.66 3.71 0.50
C ILE A 55 1.18 5.03 -0.07
N GLU A 56 0.63 5.51 -1.19
CA GLU A 56 1.00 6.82 -1.76
C GLU A 56 0.79 7.95 -0.75
N ASN A 57 -0.28 7.87 0.06
CA ASN A 57 -0.53 8.84 1.13
C ASN A 57 0.56 8.82 2.21
N LEU A 58 1.13 7.64 2.49
CA LEU A 58 2.24 7.52 3.43
C LEU A 58 3.50 8.15 2.85
N TRP A 59 3.81 7.84 1.59
CA TRP A 59 4.97 8.41 0.91
C TRP A 59 4.90 9.93 0.80
N LEU A 60 3.72 10.50 0.56
CA LEU A 60 3.53 11.95 0.57
C LEU A 60 3.82 12.56 1.95
N LYS A 61 3.32 11.95 3.04
CA LYS A 61 3.60 12.39 4.42
C LYS A 61 5.09 12.31 4.74
N MET A 62 5.73 11.18 4.41
CA MET A 62 7.17 10.99 4.63
C MET A 62 7.98 12.00 3.82
N ASN A 63 7.69 12.15 2.53
CA ASN A 63 8.38 13.09 1.67
C ASN A 63 8.28 14.53 2.20
N TYR A 64 7.10 14.94 2.71
CA TYR A 64 6.94 16.25 3.35
C TYR A 64 7.89 16.42 4.54
N VAL A 65 7.98 15.43 5.43
CA VAL A 65 8.87 15.47 6.62
C VAL A 65 10.33 15.50 6.19
N VAL A 66 10.74 14.59 5.31
CA VAL A 66 12.13 14.47 4.80
C VAL A 66 12.56 15.79 4.14
N THR A 67 11.73 16.36 3.27
CA THR A 67 12.11 17.54 2.48
C THR A 67 12.04 18.85 3.27
N ASN A 68 11.00 19.04 4.11
CA ASN A 68 10.76 20.33 4.76
C ASN A 68 11.36 20.43 6.17
N LEU A 69 11.50 19.31 6.90
CA LEU A 69 12.02 19.34 8.27
C LEU A 69 13.50 18.98 8.32
N PHE A 70 13.92 17.94 7.59
CA PHE A 70 15.32 17.48 7.59
C PHE A 70 16.14 18.10 6.46
N ASN A 71 15.57 18.18 5.26
CA ASN A 71 16.16 18.79 4.07
C ASN A 71 17.58 18.27 3.75
N PRO A 72 17.77 16.95 3.60
CA PRO A 72 19.09 16.33 3.41
C PRO A 72 19.77 16.83 2.13
N LYS A 73 21.10 16.92 2.16
CA LYS A 73 21.95 17.43 1.06
C LYS A 73 22.80 16.36 0.40
N THR A 74 22.92 15.20 1.04
CA THR A 74 23.67 14.05 0.53
C THR A 74 22.80 12.80 0.46
N MET A 75 23.24 11.81 -0.30
CA MET A 75 22.55 10.51 -0.37
C MET A 75 22.59 9.77 0.97
N ASP A 76 23.68 9.91 1.72
CA ASP A 76 23.83 9.25 3.03
C ASP A 76 22.86 9.87 4.05
N GLU A 77 22.78 11.21 4.10
CA GLU A 77 21.80 11.91 4.93
C GLU A 77 20.36 11.55 4.53
N LEU A 78 20.07 11.49 3.22
CA LEU A 78 18.74 11.12 2.74
C LEU A 78 18.36 9.70 3.20
N SER A 79 19.29 8.75 3.07
CA SER A 79 19.08 7.37 3.51
C SER A 79 18.80 7.28 5.01
N GLU A 80 19.64 7.93 5.82
CA GLU A 80 19.48 7.96 7.28
C GLU A 80 18.14 8.58 7.69
N VAL A 81 17.79 9.74 7.12
CA VAL A 81 16.54 10.42 7.42
C VAL A 81 15.32 9.61 7.01
N ILE A 82 15.35 8.92 5.85
CA ILE A 82 14.24 8.06 5.43
C ILE A 82 14.00 6.93 6.46
N HIS A 83 15.07 6.31 6.97
CA HIS A 83 14.95 5.28 8.01
C HIS A 83 14.39 5.84 9.31
N ILE A 84 14.89 6.99 9.78
CA ILE A 84 14.37 7.66 10.97
C ILE A 84 12.88 7.97 10.81
N VAL A 85 12.49 8.59 9.69
CA VAL A 85 11.10 8.95 9.45
C VAL A 85 10.22 7.70 9.38
N TRP A 86 10.67 6.65 8.70
CA TRP A 86 9.94 5.38 8.62
C TRP A 86 9.67 4.78 10.01
N ASP A 87 10.70 4.71 10.85
CA ASP A 87 10.62 4.10 12.18
C ASP A 87 9.75 4.91 13.16
N THR A 88 9.51 6.20 12.87
CA THR A 88 8.64 7.08 13.67
C THR A 88 7.16 7.01 13.28
N ILE A 89 6.80 6.31 12.20
CA ILE A 89 5.41 6.23 11.74
C ILE A 89 4.60 5.39 12.74
N PRO A 90 3.55 5.95 13.37
CA PRO A 90 2.66 5.18 14.23
C PRO A 90 1.95 4.07 13.46
N PHE A 91 1.76 2.92 14.09
CA PHE A 91 1.02 1.81 13.49
C PHE A 91 -0.41 2.21 13.09
N ASP A 92 -1.04 3.08 13.88
CA ASP A 92 -2.39 3.62 13.60
C ASP A 92 -2.47 4.30 12.22
N ASN A 93 -1.40 4.98 11.78
CA ASN A 93 -1.35 5.57 10.44
C ASN A 93 -1.42 4.48 9.35
N LEU A 94 -0.81 3.32 9.57
CA LEU A 94 -0.85 2.19 8.63
C LEU A 94 -2.24 1.54 8.66
N GLU A 95 -2.87 1.45 9.82
CA GLU A 95 -4.23 0.93 9.95
C GLU A 95 -5.25 1.82 9.23
N GLU A 96 -5.14 3.15 9.37
CA GLU A 96 -5.98 4.12 8.63
C GLU A 96 -5.92 3.91 7.11
N LEU A 97 -4.73 3.62 6.57
CA LEU A 97 -4.55 3.34 5.15
C LEU A 97 -5.37 2.12 4.73
N LEU A 98 -5.33 1.05 5.51
CA LEU A 98 -6.06 -0.19 5.25
C LEU A 98 -7.58 0.01 5.38
N VAL A 99 -8.02 0.69 6.45
CA VAL A 99 -9.43 0.99 6.71
C VAL A 99 -10.02 1.90 5.62
N SER A 100 -9.20 2.74 4.98
CA SER A 100 -9.66 3.62 3.88
C SER A 100 -9.98 2.88 2.57
N MET A 101 -9.49 1.66 2.37
CA MET A 101 -9.56 0.96 1.07
C MET A 101 -10.99 0.77 0.54
N PRO A 102 -11.98 0.31 1.33
CA PRO A 102 -13.35 0.17 0.83
C PRO A 102 -13.94 1.49 0.32
N SER A 103 -13.64 2.61 1.00
CA SER A 103 -14.10 3.94 0.57
C SER A 103 -13.43 4.38 -0.73
N ARG A 104 -12.12 4.14 -0.88
CA ARG A 104 -11.38 4.48 -2.12
C ARG A 104 -11.92 3.72 -3.31
N ILE A 105 -12.15 2.42 -3.14
CA ILE A 105 -12.74 1.56 -4.17
C ILE A 105 -14.11 2.10 -4.57
N ARG A 106 -14.95 2.46 -3.58
CA ARG A 106 -16.27 3.06 -3.85
C ARG A 106 -16.16 4.35 -4.66
N MET A 107 -15.28 5.28 -4.26
CA MET A 107 -15.09 6.53 -4.99
C MET A 107 -14.59 6.31 -6.43
N PHE A 108 -13.67 5.37 -6.62
CA PHE A 108 -13.17 4.99 -7.95
C PHE A 108 -14.29 4.43 -8.84
N LEU A 109 -15.15 3.56 -8.26
CA LEU A 109 -16.30 3.00 -8.97
C LEU A 109 -17.35 4.07 -9.29
N ASP A 110 -17.67 4.96 -8.35
CA ASP A 110 -18.64 6.05 -8.53
C ASP A 110 -18.19 7.03 -9.65
N LYS A 111 -16.87 7.12 -9.89
CA LYS A 111 -16.29 7.88 -11.01
C LYS A 111 -16.09 7.07 -12.29
N ASN A 112 -16.62 5.85 -12.38
CA ASN A 112 -16.40 4.93 -13.50
C ASN A 112 -14.91 4.72 -13.85
N GLY A 113 -14.05 4.69 -12.84
CA GLY A 113 -12.61 4.54 -12.98
C GLY A 113 -11.86 5.80 -13.44
N ALA A 114 -12.52 6.97 -13.45
CA ALA A 114 -11.85 8.24 -13.66
C ALA A 114 -11.14 8.72 -12.37
N PRO A 115 -10.10 9.58 -12.49
CA PRO A 115 -9.36 10.08 -11.34
C PRO A 115 -10.24 10.73 -10.26
N THR A 116 -9.99 10.37 -8.99
CA THR A 116 -10.71 10.87 -7.82
C THR A 116 -10.26 12.25 -7.37
#